data_AF-A0A4Y7JNU1-F1
#
_entry.id   AF-A0A4Y7JNU1-F1
#
_cell.length_a   1.000
_cell.length_b   1.000
_cell.length_c   1.000
_cell.angle_alpha   90.00
_cell.angle_beta   90.00
_cell.angle_gamma   90.00
#
_symmetry.space_group_name_H-M   'P 1'
#
loop_
_entity.id
_entity.type
_entity.pdbx_description
1 polymer ?
#
loop_
_entity_poly.entity_id
_entity_poly.type
_entity_poly.pdbx_seq_one_letter_code
_entity_poly.pdbx_strand_id
1 'polypeptide(L)'
;MQMHINPALAEATILSLRQAPQPYQTCQYILENSQVANARFQAAGAIRDVGIREWGFLPDDDKRSLISFCLRFVMQHANSCEGYVLAKVSAVTAQFLKRGWLDFLVAEKEAFLFEVSEFSPSTSSAMGLPREFHEQCRASLEHDYLKVNLLLLSLSISMNSFTLATLVRF
;
A
#
# COMPACT_ATOMS: atom_id res chain seq x y z
N MET A 1 3.42 5.00 -36.10
CA MET A 1 4.24 3.92 -35.54
C MET A 1 3.32 2.80 -35.09
N GLN A 2 3.32 1.66 -35.76
CA GLN A 2 2.53 0.48 -35.35
C GLN A 2 3.25 -0.20 -34.19
N MET A 3 2.69 -0.04 -32.99
CA MET A 3 3.16 -0.71 -31.78
C MET A 3 2.70 -2.18 -31.88
N HIS A 4 3.61 -3.09 -32.19
CA HIS A 4 3.30 -4.52 -32.24
C HIS A 4 3.09 -5.02 -30.80
N ILE A 5 1.84 -5.00 -30.33
CA ILE A 5 1.46 -5.46 -29.00
C ILE A 5 1.66 -6.98 -28.95
N ASN A 6 2.76 -7.42 -28.32
CA ASN A 6 3.00 -8.83 -28.04
C ASN A 6 2.64 -9.12 -26.57
N PRO A 7 1.44 -9.68 -26.30
CA PRO A 7 0.99 -9.91 -24.93
C PRO A 7 1.89 -10.89 -24.16
N ALA A 8 2.48 -11.87 -24.83
CA ALA A 8 3.38 -12.84 -24.21
C ALA A 8 4.68 -12.18 -23.71
N LEU A 9 5.25 -11.24 -24.46
CA LEU A 9 6.42 -10.49 -24.01
C LEU A 9 6.09 -9.55 -22.84
N ALA A 10 4.91 -8.92 -22.87
CA ALA A 10 4.47 -8.07 -21.77
C ALA A 10 4.26 -8.87 -20.47
N GLU A 11 3.62 -10.02 -20.56
CA GLU A 11 3.42 -10.93 -19.42
C GLU A 11 4.75 -11.44 -18.88
N ALA A 12 5.66 -11.90 -19.74
CA ALA A 12 6.99 -12.34 -19.34
C ALA A 12 7.77 -11.23 -18.59
N THR A 13 7.66 -9.99 -19.06
CA THR A 13 8.30 -8.83 -18.41
C THR A 13 7.71 -8.52 -17.03
N ILE A 14 6.38 -8.59 -16.89
CA ILE A 14 5.70 -8.40 -15.59
C ILE A 14 6.10 -9.52 -14.62
N LEU A 15 6.14 -10.76 -15.11
CA LEU A 15 6.55 -11.93 -14.31
C LEU A 15 8.00 -11.80 -13.86
N SER A 16 8.92 -11.41 -14.75
CA SER A 16 10.32 -11.22 -14.38
C SER A 16 10.49 -10.13 -13.32
N LEU A 17 9.71 -9.04 -13.40
CA LEU A 17 9.72 -7.99 -12.37
C LEU A 17 9.30 -8.53 -10.98
N ARG A 18 8.26 -9.38 -10.93
CA ARG A 18 7.77 -9.96 -9.66
C ARG A 18 8.70 -11.03 -9.08
N GLN A 19 9.53 -11.64 -9.92
CA GLN A 19 10.50 -12.65 -9.53
C GLN A 19 11.87 -12.06 -9.19
N ALA A 20 12.14 -10.81 -9.59
CA ALA A 20 13.38 -10.13 -9.26
C ALA A 20 13.58 -10.00 -7.74
N PRO A 21 14.82 -10.11 -7.24
CA PRO A 21 15.14 -9.83 -5.85
C PRO A 21 15.06 -8.32 -5.61
N GLN A 22 14.42 -7.91 -4.50
CA GLN A 22 14.35 -6.52 -4.04
C GLN A 22 14.04 -5.46 -5.13
N PRO A 23 12.96 -5.59 -5.93
CA PRO A 23 12.64 -4.63 -7.00
C PRO A 23 12.03 -3.32 -6.48
N TYR A 24 12.15 -3.04 -5.17
CA TYR A 24 11.42 -1.99 -4.48
C TYR A 24 11.70 -0.61 -5.06
N GLN A 25 12.96 -0.22 -5.22
CA GLN A 25 13.34 1.09 -5.77
C GLN A 25 12.80 1.28 -7.19
N THR A 26 12.94 0.26 -8.04
CA THR A 26 12.40 0.29 -9.41
C THR A 26 10.88 0.42 -9.40
N CYS A 27 10.18 -0.31 -8.54
CA CYS A 27 8.72 -0.24 -8.45
C CYS A 27 8.23 1.09 -7.89
N GLN A 28 8.92 1.67 -6.89
CA GLN A 28 8.66 3.01 -6.35
C GLN A 28 8.82 4.06 -7.45
N TYR A 29 9.90 3.98 -8.22
CA TYR A 29 10.13 4.88 -9.35
C TYR A 29 9.02 4.76 -10.42
N ILE A 30 8.59 3.55 -10.76
CA ILE A 30 7.47 3.33 -11.70
C ILE A 30 6.17 3.93 -11.16
N LEU A 31 5.87 3.76 -9.86
CA LEU A 31 4.68 4.32 -9.23
C LEU A 31 4.64 5.85 -9.35
N GLU A 32 5.75 6.53 -9.09
CA GLU A 32 5.84 7.99 -9.09
C GLU A 32 5.90 8.60 -10.50
N ASN A 33 6.59 7.95 -11.44
CA ASN A 33 7.00 8.60 -12.70
C ASN A 33 6.28 8.08 -13.96
N SER A 34 5.79 6.84 -13.95
CA SER A 34 5.15 6.26 -15.13
C SER A 34 3.87 7.01 -15.49
N GLN A 35 3.65 7.34 -16.76
CA GLN A 35 2.37 7.89 -17.24
C GLN A 35 1.34 6.78 -17.57
N VAL A 36 1.69 5.51 -17.33
CA VAL A 36 0.85 4.35 -17.63
C VAL A 36 0.33 3.75 -16.32
N ALA A 37 -0.95 4.00 -16.04
CA ALA A 37 -1.66 3.51 -14.85
C ALA A 37 -1.51 1.99 -14.62
N ASN A 38 -1.58 1.20 -15.70
CA ASN A 38 -1.38 -0.26 -15.61
C ASN A 38 0.04 -0.61 -15.15
N ALA A 39 1.08 0.12 -15.57
CA ALA A 39 2.44 -0.13 -15.11
C ALA A 39 2.58 0.18 -13.61
N ARG A 40 1.96 1.27 -13.14
CA ARG A 40 1.86 1.61 -11.70
C ARG A 40 1.17 0.49 -10.91
N PHE A 41 0.05 -0.02 -11.41
CA PHE A 41 -0.68 -1.13 -10.79
C PHE A 41 0.16 -2.42 -10.71
N GLN A 42 0.89 -2.75 -11.77
CA GLN A 42 1.76 -3.92 -11.78
C GLN A 42 2.96 -3.75 -10.84
N ALA A 43 3.55 -2.56 -10.77
CA ALA A 43 4.62 -2.23 -9.83
C ALA A 43 4.16 -2.36 -8.37
N ALA A 44 2.97 -1.84 -8.02
CA ALA A 44 2.39 -2.06 -6.70
C ALA A 44 2.17 -3.56 -6.41
N GLY A 45 1.70 -4.33 -7.41
CA GLY A 45 1.60 -5.78 -7.31
C GLY A 45 2.93 -6.48 -7.03
N ALA A 46 4.01 -6.06 -7.70
CA ALA A 46 5.34 -6.59 -7.50
C ALA A 46 5.90 -6.25 -6.11
N ILE A 47 5.72 -5.01 -5.61
CA ILE A 47 6.08 -4.61 -4.25
C ILE A 47 5.47 -5.57 -3.23
N ARG A 48 4.16 -5.83 -3.35
CA ARG A 48 3.46 -6.78 -2.48
C ARG A 48 4.03 -8.19 -2.59
N ASP A 49 4.12 -8.72 -3.81
CA ASP A 49 4.50 -10.13 -4.04
C ASP A 49 5.91 -10.41 -3.50
N VAL A 50 6.84 -9.48 -3.71
CA VAL A 50 8.21 -9.60 -3.18
C VAL A 50 8.26 -9.30 -1.68
N GLY A 51 7.59 -8.24 -1.22
CA GLY A 51 7.51 -7.87 0.20
C GLY A 51 6.96 -8.98 1.09
N ILE A 52 5.90 -9.68 0.67
CA ILE A 52 5.36 -10.81 1.44
C ILE A 52 6.33 -12.00 1.43
N ARG A 53 6.92 -12.30 0.28
CA ARG A 53 7.85 -13.43 0.10
C ARG A 53 9.12 -13.27 0.95
N GLU A 54 9.66 -12.06 1.01
CA GLU A 54 10.95 -11.75 1.63
C GLU A 54 10.79 -11.12 3.02
N TRP A 55 9.56 -11.00 3.55
CA TRP A 55 9.25 -10.28 4.79
C TRP A 55 10.15 -10.67 5.97
N GLY A 56 10.44 -11.97 6.14
CA GLY A 56 11.27 -12.47 7.23
C GLY A 56 12.75 -12.09 7.13
N PHE A 57 13.22 -11.72 5.93
CA PHE A 57 14.61 -11.36 5.64
C PHE A 57 14.80 -9.86 5.44
N LEU A 58 13.70 -9.12 5.26
CA LEU A 58 13.76 -7.69 5.03
C LEU A 58 14.16 -6.96 6.33
N PRO A 59 15.14 -6.04 6.29
CA PRO A 59 15.47 -5.19 7.42
C PRO A 59 14.25 -4.40 7.91
N ASP A 60 14.16 -4.14 9.21
CA ASP A 60 12.98 -3.46 9.76
C ASP A 60 12.85 -2.01 9.25
N ASP A 61 13.97 -1.32 9.00
CA ASP A 61 13.99 -0.02 8.34
C ASP A 61 13.36 -0.07 6.94
N ASP A 62 13.65 -1.11 6.17
CA ASP A 62 13.11 -1.28 4.83
C ASP A 62 11.61 -1.60 4.87
N LYS A 63 11.16 -2.42 5.83
CA LYS A 63 9.73 -2.67 6.07
C LYS A 63 8.99 -1.36 6.37
N ARG A 64 9.52 -0.54 7.28
CA ARG A 64 8.96 0.76 7.65
C ARG A 64 8.93 1.71 6.46
N SER A 65 10.05 1.82 5.75
CA SER A 65 10.19 2.68 4.57
C SER A 65 9.18 2.32 3.47
N LEU A 66 8.96 1.03 3.20
CA LEU A 66 7.96 0.56 2.24
C LEU A 66 6.53 0.92 2.64
N ILE A 67 6.17 0.70 3.91
CA ILE A 67 4.83 1.05 4.42
C ILE A 67 4.60 2.56 4.30
N SER A 68 5.53 3.37 4.79
CA SER A 68 5.42 4.83 4.73
C SER A 68 5.41 5.35 3.30
N PHE A 69 6.20 4.76 2.39
CA PHE A 69 6.11 5.09 0.98
C PHE A 69 4.70 4.85 0.43
N CYS A 70 4.12 3.67 0.66
CA CYS A 70 2.79 3.36 0.14
C CYS A 70 1.69 4.24 0.78
N LEU A 71 1.79 4.55 2.08
CA LEU A 71 0.90 5.50 2.76
C LEU A 71 0.96 6.88 2.12
N ARG A 72 2.16 7.46 1.99
CA ARG A 72 2.35 8.77 1.33
C ARG A 72 1.84 8.78 -0.10
N PHE A 73 2.12 7.73 -0.87
CA PHE A 73 1.65 7.63 -2.24
C PHE A 73 0.12 7.72 -2.31
N VAL A 74 -0.61 6.95 -1.50
CA VAL A 74 -2.08 6.96 -1.49
C VAL A 74 -2.60 8.34 -1.10
N MET A 75 -2.03 8.96 -0.08
CA MET A 75 -2.52 10.25 0.42
C MET A 75 -2.24 11.40 -0.55
N GLN A 76 -1.06 11.43 -1.18
CA GLN A 76 -0.70 12.44 -2.18
C GLN A 76 -1.55 12.34 -3.46
N HIS A 77 -2.05 11.14 -3.78
CA HIS A 77 -2.76 10.87 -5.02
C HIS A 77 -4.25 10.59 -4.82
N ALA A 78 -4.82 10.85 -3.64
CA ALA A 78 -6.18 10.43 -3.30
C ALA A 78 -7.28 11.00 -4.22
N ASN A 79 -7.00 12.09 -4.95
CA ASN A 79 -7.92 12.68 -5.92
C ASN A 79 -7.64 12.26 -7.39
N SER A 80 -6.77 11.27 -7.59
CA SER A 80 -6.46 10.76 -8.93
C SER A 80 -7.65 10.03 -9.55
N CYS A 81 -7.86 10.23 -10.85
CA CYS A 81 -8.86 9.48 -11.62
C CYS A 81 -8.52 7.97 -11.74
N GLU A 82 -7.31 7.56 -11.38
CA GLU A 82 -6.83 6.17 -11.40
C GLU A 82 -7.14 5.43 -10.08
N GLY A 83 -8.40 5.46 -9.62
CA GLY A 83 -8.78 4.90 -8.32
C GLY A 83 -8.39 3.43 -8.13
N TYR A 84 -8.33 2.63 -9.19
CA TYR A 84 -7.90 1.22 -9.08
C TYR A 84 -6.41 1.06 -8.72
N VAL A 85 -5.55 2.02 -9.08
CA VAL A 85 -4.13 2.03 -8.69
C VAL A 85 -4.02 2.36 -7.19
N LEU A 86 -4.76 3.36 -6.74
CA LEU A 86 -4.84 3.72 -5.32
C LEU A 86 -5.43 2.58 -4.47
N ALA A 87 -6.44 1.88 -4.99
CA ALA A 87 -7.02 0.69 -4.37
C ALA A 87 -5.96 -0.39 -4.16
N LYS A 88 -5.15 -0.60 -5.21
CA LYS A 88 -4.07 -1.57 -5.18
C LYS A 88 -3.03 -1.20 -4.13
N VAL A 89 -2.52 0.03 -4.16
CA VAL A 89 -1.49 0.48 -3.21
C VAL A 89 -2.02 0.46 -1.78
N SER A 90 -3.24 0.92 -1.54
CA SER A 90 -3.90 0.82 -0.24
C SER A 90 -3.97 -0.62 0.28
N ALA A 91 -4.33 -1.57 -0.59
CA ALA A 91 -4.35 -2.99 -0.24
C ALA A 91 -2.94 -3.54 0.08
N VAL A 92 -1.91 -3.11 -0.66
CA VAL A 92 -0.51 -3.46 -0.35
C VAL A 92 -0.11 -2.96 1.04
N THR A 93 -0.40 -1.69 1.34
CA THR A 93 -0.13 -1.09 2.66
C THR A 93 -0.83 -1.88 3.77
N ALA A 94 -2.12 -2.20 3.59
CA ALA A 94 -2.88 -2.98 4.57
C ALA A 94 -2.29 -4.38 4.78
N GLN A 95 -1.81 -5.02 3.72
CA GLN A 95 -1.16 -6.33 3.79
C GLN A 95 0.17 -6.28 4.55
N PHE A 96 1.00 -5.26 4.31
CA PHE A 96 2.25 -5.07 5.06
C PHE A 96 2.00 -4.72 6.52
N LEU A 97 1.05 -3.82 6.81
CA LEU A 97 0.65 -3.52 8.17
C LEU A 97 0.15 -4.77 8.88
N LYS A 98 -0.78 -5.55 8.29
CA LYS A 98 -1.24 -6.81 8.87
C LYS A 98 -0.11 -7.81 9.11
N ARG A 99 0.85 -7.90 8.18
CA ARG A 99 1.94 -8.86 8.25
C ARG A 99 2.99 -8.49 9.31
N GLY A 100 3.25 -7.20 9.50
CA GLY A 100 4.28 -6.66 10.39
C GLY A 100 3.76 -6.07 11.70
N TRP A 101 2.44 -5.98 11.92
CA TRP A 101 1.89 -5.24 13.06
C TRP A 101 2.44 -5.70 14.41
N LEU A 102 2.68 -7.00 14.58
CA LEU A 102 3.22 -7.52 15.83
C LEU A 102 4.74 -7.35 15.94
N ASP A 103 5.42 -7.18 14.80
CA ASP A 103 6.87 -7.02 14.72
C ASP A 103 7.30 -5.57 15.03
N PHE A 104 6.42 -4.59 14.82
CA PHE A 104 6.72 -3.17 15.03
C PHE A 104 6.56 -2.71 16.49
N LEU A 105 7.45 -1.81 16.90
CA LEU A 105 7.39 -1.08 18.17
C LEU A 105 6.18 -0.14 18.20
N VAL A 106 5.75 0.23 19.41
CA VAL A 106 4.64 1.20 19.60
C VAL A 106 4.94 2.51 18.90
N ALA A 107 6.15 3.06 19.05
CA ALA A 107 6.55 4.32 18.42
C ALA A 107 6.45 4.28 16.88
N GLU A 108 6.70 3.13 16.26
CA GLU A 108 6.63 2.96 14.80
C GLU A 108 5.18 2.89 14.32
N LYS A 109 4.31 2.22 15.09
CA LYS A 109 2.86 2.21 14.85
C LYS A 109 2.28 3.61 14.95
N GLU A 110 2.66 4.34 15.99
CA GLU A 110 2.27 5.74 16.17
C GLU A 110 2.79 6.61 15.02
N ALA A 111 3.99 6.36 14.49
CA ALA A 111 4.49 7.08 13.33
C ALA A 111 3.63 6.85 12.08
N PHE A 112 3.20 5.61 11.80
CA PHE A 112 2.28 5.33 10.69
C PHE A 112 0.91 6.00 10.88
N LEU A 113 0.38 5.96 12.10
CA LEU A 113 -0.89 6.63 12.43
C LEU A 113 -0.77 8.15 12.33
N PHE A 114 0.36 8.70 12.77
CA PHE A 114 0.67 10.12 12.66
C PHE A 114 0.74 10.54 11.20
N GLU A 115 1.44 9.79 10.35
CA GLU A 115 1.52 10.04 8.90
C GLU A 115 0.12 10.05 8.27
N VAL A 116 -0.78 9.12 8.62
CA VAL A 116 -2.18 9.16 8.17
C VAL A 116 -2.93 10.38 8.71
N SER A 117 -2.68 10.73 9.99
CA SER A 117 -3.33 11.84 10.64
C SER A 117 -2.91 13.19 10.06
N GLU A 118 -1.66 13.37 9.63
CA GLU A 118 -1.19 14.65 9.05
C GLU A 118 -1.97 15.04 7.79
N PHE A 119 -2.45 14.05 7.03
CA PHE A 119 -3.27 14.26 5.85
C PHE A 119 -4.78 14.38 6.19
N SER A 120 -5.15 14.30 7.47
CA SER A 120 -6.49 14.62 7.97
C SER A 120 -6.75 16.14 7.91
N PRO A 121 -7.99 16.57 7.60
CA PRO A 121 -8.36 17.99 7.50
C PRO A 121 -8.08 18.82 8.75
N SER A 122 -7.99 18.19 9.93
CA SER A 122 -7.76 18.87 11.21
C SER A 122 -6.29 19.30 11.44
N THR A 123 -5.33 18.76 10.68
CA THR A 123 -3.88 19.00 10.82
C THR A 123 -3.21 19.45 9.51
N SER A 124 -3.98 19.56 8.43
CA SER A 124 -3.57 19.83 7.05
C SER A 124 -2.78 21.14 6.82
N SER A 125 -2.71 22.01 7.82
CA SER A 125 -2.07 23.33 7.74
C SER A 125 -0.55 23.28 7.46
N ALA A 126 0.11 22.12 7.57
CA ALA A 126 1.55 21.99 7.39
C ALA A 126 2.02 21.79 5.93
N MET A 127 1.12 21.44 5.00
CA MET A 127 1.50 21.06 3.62
C MET A 127 1.29 22.14 2.55
N GLY A 128 0.78 23.31 2.90
CA GLY A 128 0.54 24.40 1.93
C GLY A 128 -0.50 24.09 0.84
N LEU A 129 -1.28 23.01 1.01
CA LEU A 129 -2.35 22.62 0.09
C LEU A 129 -3.72 23.06 0.62
N PRO A 130 -4.71 23.35 -0.26
CA PRO A 130 -6.02 23.84 0.16
C PRO A 130 -6.80 22.84 1.02
N ARG A 131 -7.56 23.31 2.00
CA ARG A 131 -8.38 22.48 2.91
C ARG A 131 -9.30 21.49 2.17
N GLU A 132 -9.89 21.91 1.06
CA GLU A 132 -10.75 21.09 0.20
C GLU A 132 -10.02 19.87 -0.37
N PHE A 133 -8.72 20.01 -0.67
CA PHE A 133 -7.88 18.91 -1.12
C PHE A 133 -7.79 17.82 -0.05
N HIS A 134 -7.57 18.21 1.21
CA HIS A 134 -7.48 17.29 2.33
C HIS A 134 -8.83 16.66 2.70
N GLU A 135 -9.93 17.39 2.55
CA GLU A 135 -11.29 16.84 2.74
C GLU A 135 -11.63 15.80 1.66
N GLN A 136 -11.23 16.02 0.41
CA GLN A 136 -11.39 15.02 -0.66
C GLN A 136 -10.46 13.82 -0.47
N CYS A 137 -9.21 14.04 -0.06
CA CYS A 137 -8.27 12.96 0.26
C CYS A 137 -8.82 12.08 1.37
N ARG A 138 -9.29 12.69 2.46
CA ARG A 138 -9.95 11.97 3.57
C ARG A 138 -11.21 11.25 3.11
N ALA A 139 -12.07 11.90 2.33
CA ALA A 139 -13.31 11.29 1.88
C ALA A 139 -13.05 10.06 0.99
N SER A 140 -12.11 10.13 0.04
CA SER A 140 -11.75 8.97 -0.79
C SER A 140 -11.01 7.90 0.04
N LEU A 141 -10.10 8.30 0.94
CA LEU A 141 -9.43 7.37 1.86
C LEU A 141 -10.42 6.66 2.78
N GLU A 142 -11.36 7.36 3.41
CA GLU A 142 -12.35 6.79 4.32
C GLU A 142 -13.45 6.02 3.58
N HIS A 143 -13.95 6.53 2.45
CA HIS A 143 -15.10 5.95 1.77
C HIS A 143 -14.73 4.78 0.85
N ASP A 144 -13.64 4.90 0.10
CA ASP A 144 -13.27 3.96 -0.97
C ASP A 144 -12.22 2.94 -0.50
N TYR A 145 -11.31 3.35 0.40
CA TYR A 145 -10.13 2.53 0.76
C TYR A 145 -10.16 1.98 2.17
N LEU A 146 -10.47 2.80 3.19
CA LEU A 146 -10.54 2.41 4.59
C LEU A 146 -11.92 1.87 4.96
N LYS A 147 -13.06 2.25 4.40
CA LYS A 147 -14.31 1.49 4.70
C LYS A 147 -14.22 0.06 4.17
N VAL A 148 -13.66 -0.12 2.97
CA VAL A 148 -13.45 -1.46 2.36
C VAL A 148 -12.32 -2.22 3.07
N ASN A 149 -11.18 -1.58 3.38
CA ASN A 149 -10.09 -2.25 4.08
C ASN A 149 -10.22 -2.27 5.60
N LEU A 150 -10.88 -1.36 6.30
CA LEU A 150 -11.14 -1.43 7.75
C LEU A 150 -12.18 -2.51 8.01
N LEU A 151 -13.15 -2.76 7.12
CA LEU A 151 -13.93 -4.01 7.15
C LEU A 151 -13.02 -5.23 6.96
N LEU A 152 -12.06 -5.22 6.04
CA LEU A 152 -11.10 -6.34 5.89
C LEU A 152 -10.01 -6.42 6.95
N LEU A 153 -9.63 -5.33 7.61
CA LEU A 153 -8.62 -5.20 8.66
C LEU A 153 -9.27 -5.62 9.98
N SER A 154 -10.48 -5.14 10.26
CA SER A 154 -11.31 -5.62 11.36
C SER A 154 -11.74 -7.08 11.17
N LEU A 155 -12.12 -7.53 9.95
CA LEU A 155 -12.37 -8.95 9.67
C LEU A 155 -11.08 -9.78 9.73
N SER A 156 -9.93 -9.25 9.31
CA SER A 156 -8.63 -9.95 9.44
C SER A 156 -8.15 -10.08 10.88
N ILE A 157 -8.42 -9.06 11.70
CA ILE A 157 -8.15 -9.06 13.14
C ILE A 157 -9.16 -9.98 13.85
N SER A 158 -10.44 -9.97 13.43
CA SER A 158 -11.52 -10.80 13.99
C SER A 158 -11.45 -12.28 13.57
N MET A 159 -10.97 -12.60 12.36
CA MET A 159 -10.77 -13.97 11.89
C MET A 159 -9.49 -14.62 12.44
N ASN A 160 -8.50 -13.83 12.87
CA ASN A 160 -7.32 -14.34 13.61
C ASN A 160 -7.59 -14.52 15.11
N SER A 161 -8.57 -13.82 15.69
CA SER A 161 -9.00 -14.10 17.08
C SER A 161 -9.97 -15.30 17.16
N PHE A 162 -10.66 -15.66 16.07
CA PHE A 162 -11.54 -16.84 16.04
C PHE A 162 -10.82 -18.19 15.85
N THR A 163 -9.57 -18.21 15.37
CA THR A 163 -8.80 -19.45 15.16
C THR A 163 -7.93 -19.87 16.34
N LEU A 164 -7.71 -19.00 17.34
CA LEU A 164 -7.04 -19.38 18.59
C LEU A 164 -8.00 -19.96 19.64
N ALA A 165 -9.30 -19.63 19.57
CA ALA A 165 -10.28 -20.07 20.56
C ALA A 165 -10.75 -21.53 20.37
N THR A 166 -10.56 -22.13 19.19
CA THR A 166 -10.94 -23.53 18.92
C THR A 166 -9.77 -24.51 19.03
N LEU A 167 -8.52 -24.03 19.14
CA LEU A 167 -7.31 -24.86 19.24
C LEU A 167 -6.69 -24.93 20.65
N VAL A 168 -7.26 -24.23 21.65
CA VAL A 168 -6.88 -24.32 23.08
C VAL A 168 -7.99 -24.96 23.93
N ARG A 169 -8.87 -25.75 23.29
CA ARG A 169 -9.79 -26.67 23.98
C ARG A 169 -9.73 -28.04 23.33
N PHE A 170 -8.57 -28.68 23.39
CA PHE A 170 -8.39 -30.13 23.54
C PHE A 170 -7.06 -30.36 24.24
#